data_AF-A0A427U8Y0-F1
#
_entry.id   AF-A0A427U8Y0-F1
#
_cell.length_a   1.000
_cell.length_b   1.000
_cell.length_c   1.000
_cell.angle_alpha   90.00
_cell.angle_beta   90.00
_cell.angle_gamma   90.00
#
_symmetry.space_group_name_H-M   'P 1'
#
loop_
_entity.id
_entity.type
_entity.pdbx_description
1 polymer ?
#
loop_
_entity_poly.entity_id
_entity_poly.type
_entity_poly.pdbx_seq_one_letter_code
_entity_poly.pdbx_strand_id
1 'polypeptide(L)'
;MPKIFSLGEQVVEESLKLFGGMIGSFCLETVFTDQLEIKVFEISARIVAGTNIYTNGSPYSDFIEEGLSTGKRISQEVKRAAEQEKLEVILS
;
A
#
# COMPACT_ATOMS: atom_id res chain seq x y z
N MET A 1 -0.60 13.49 9.30
CA MET A 1 -0.06 12.45 8.39
C MET A 1 0.37 12.92 6.98
N PRO A 2 0.39 14.22 6.59
CA PRO A 2 0.60 14.57 5.17
C PRO A 2 1.96 14.12 4.62
N LYS A 3 3.01 14.09 5.46
CA LYS A 3 4.36 13.66 5.04
C LYS A 3 4.44 12.17 4.65
N ILE A 4 3.72 11.29 5.34
CA ILE A 4 3.71 9.85 5.04
C ILE A 4 2.95 9.58 3.74
N PHE A 5 1.80 10.25 3.55
CA PHE A 5 1.05 10.15 2.30
C PHE A 5 1.86 10.67 1.10
N SER A 6 2.54 11.81 1.27
CA SER A 6 3.39 12.38 0.22
C SER A 6 4.55 11.45 -0.18
N LEU A 7 5.19 10.75 0.78
CA LEU A 7 6.23 9.77 0.47
C LEU A 7 5.66 8.59 -0.34
N GLY A 8 4.49 8.08 0.03
CA GLY A 8 3.82 7.01 -0.72
C GLY A 8 3.44 7.44 -2.14
N GLU A 9 2.88 8.65 -2.28
CA GLU A 9 2.50 9.23 -3.57
C GLU A 9 3.69 9.38 -4.51
N GLN A 10 4.81 9.95 -4.02
CA GLN A 10 6.04 10.08 -4.82
C GLN A 10 6.55 8.75 -5.36
N VAL A 11 6.46 7.68 -4.56
CA VAL A 11 6.88 6.34 -4.97
C VAL A 11 5.95 5.79 -6.06
N VAL A 12 4.64 5.96 -5.91
CA VAL A 12 3.65 5.53 -6.92
C VAL A 12 3.85 6.31 -8.22
N GLU A 13 3.96 7.63 -8.16
CA GLU A 13 4.18 8.48 -9.34
C GLU A 13 5.47 8.13 -10.07
N GLU A 14 6.56 7.93 -9.34
CA GLU A 14 7.83 7.59 -9.97
C GLU A 14 7.84 6.17 -10.54
N SER A 15 7.19 5.21 -9.85
CA SER A 15 7.00 3.87 -10.39
C SER A 15 6.17 3.85 -11.67
N LEU A 16 5.21 4.77 -11.82
CA LEU A 16 4.40 4.90 -13.03
C LEU A 16 5.26 5.34 -14.22
N LYS A 17 6.17 6.29 -14.01
CA LYS A 17 7.09 6.77 -15.04
C LYS A 17 8.11 5.72 -15.46
N LEU A 18 8.62 4.95 -14.50
CA LEU A 18 9.75 4.03 -14.72
C LEU A 18 9.33 2.60 -15.09
N PHE A 19 8.24 2.10 -14.50
CA PHE A 19 7.90 0.67 -14.48
C PHE A 19 6.43 0.37 -14.82
N GLY A 20 5.65 1.37 -15.25
CA GLY A 20 4.22 1.19 -15.54
C GLY A 20 3.31 1.21 -14.32
N GLY A 21 3.86 1.44 -13.12
CA GLY A 21 3.09 1.71 -11.90
C GLY A 21 3.35 0.71 -10.78
N MET A 22 2.89 1.09 -9.58
CA MET A 22 2.92 0.25 -8.39
C MET A 22 1.49 -0.19 -8.07
N ILE A 23 1.18 -1.43 -8.43
CA ILE A 23 -0.17 -2.00 -8.30
C ILE A 23 -0.27 -2.76 -6.98
N GLY A 24 -1.34 -2.49 -6.22
CA GLY A 24 -1.63 -3.19 -4.97
C GLY A 24 -0.86 -2.63 -3.77
N SER A 25 -0.50 -3.51 -2.84
CA SER A 25 0.15 -3.12 -1.59
C SER A 25 1.67 -3.03 -1.72
N PHE A 26 2.26 -2.03 -1.09
CA PHE A 26 3.70 -1.89 -0.93
C PHE A 26 4.04 -1.38 0.47
N CYS A 27 5.31 -1.43 0.84
CA CYS A 27 5.81 -0.92 2.11
C CYS A 27 7.08 -0.09 1.89
N LEU A 28 7.13 1.08 2.54
CA LEU A 28 8.37 1.85 2.72
C LEU A 28 8.94 1.50 4.08
N GLU A 29 10.11 0.86 4.09
CA GLU A 29 10.80 0.55 5.33
C GLU A 29 11.65 1.76 5.73
N THR A 30 11.34 2.31 6.90
CA THR A 30 11.86 3.61 7.31
C THR A 30 12.33 3.63 8.76
N VAL A 31 13.24 4.55 9.06
CA VAL A 31 13.63 4.91 10.42
C VAL A 31 13.33 6.40 10.66
N PHE A 32 12.98 6.73 11.90
CA PHE A 32 12.87 8.13 12.35
C PHE A 32 14.16 8.53 13.03
N THR A 33 14.76 9.64 12.60
CA THR A 33 15.91 10.23 13.29
C THR A 33 15.46 10.96 14.57
N ASP A 34 16.42 11.33 15.41
CA ASP A 34 16.20 12.16 16.60
C ASP A 34 15.73 13.60 16.26
N GLN A 35 15.89 14.03 15.00
CA GLN A 35 15.30 15.27 14.46
C GLN A 35 13.95 15.05 13.78
N LEU A 36 13.32 13.88 13.95
CA LEU A 36 12.02 13.52 13.35
C LEU A 36 12.04 13.51 11.81
N GLU A 37 13.20 13.23 11.22
CA GLU A 37 13.30 12.96 9.79
C GLU A 37 13.01 11.50 9.49
N ILE A 38 12.27 11.24 8.41
CA ILE A 38 12.03 9.89 7.91
C ILE A 38 13.14 9.57 6.92
N LYS A 39 13.88 8.49 7.16
CA LYS A 39 14.84 7.93 6.20
C LYS A 39 14.31 6.60 5.71
N VAL A 40 14.08 6.49 4.40
CA VAL A 40 13.69 5.24 3.73
C VAL A 40 14.97 4.47 3.40
N PHE A 41 15.04 3.20 3.75
CA PHE A 41 16.18 2.34 3.41
C PHE A 41 15.81 1.20 2.46
N GLU A 42 14.54 0.80 2.42
CA GLU A 42 14.05 -0.24 1.49
C GLU A 42 12.61 0.05 1.05
N ILE A 43 12.27 -0.42 -0.17
CA ILE A 43 10.90 -0.46 -0.68
C ILE A 43 10.55 -1.92 -1.00
N SER A 44 9.54 -2.44 -0.31
CA SER A 44 8.93 -3.73 -0.63
C SER A 44 7.74 -3.50 -1.55
N ALA A 45 7.87 -3.81 -2.85
CA ALA A 45 6.82 -3.65 -3.86
C ALA A 45 5.74 -4.76 -3.83
N ARG A 46 5.40 -5.24 -2.64
CA ARG A 46 4.40 -6.29 -2.37
C ARG A 46 3.95 -6.23 -0.91
N ILE A 47 2.99 -7.08 -0.55
CA ILE A 47 2.62 -7.30 0.85
C ILE A 47 3.84 -7.74 1.69
N VAL A 48 3.88 -7.30 2.95
CA VAL A 48 4.95 -7.57 3.91
C VAL A 48 4.41 -8.28 5.15
N ALA A 49 5.27 -9.02 5.86
CA ALA A 49 4.87 -9.73 7.08
C ALA A 49 4.30 -8.81 8.17
N GLY A 50 4.67 -7.52 8.17
CA GLY A 50 4.13 -6.53 9.09
C GLY A 50 2.61 -6.35 9.02
N THR A 51 1.95 -6.78 7.93
CA THR A 51 0.48 -6.73 7.84
C THR A 51 -0.21 -7.87 8.58
N ASN A 52 0.52 -8.93 8.98
CA ASN A 52 -0.06 -10.14 9.59
C ASN A 52 -0.70 -9.89 10.96
N ILE A 53 -0.29 -8.84 11.67
CA ILE A 53 -0.88 -8.48 12.97
C ILE A 53 -2.23 -7.76 12.82
N TYR A 54 -2.63 -7.40 11.60
CA TYR A 54 -3.82 -6.60 11.28
C TYR A 54 -4.88 -7.40 10.50
N THR A 55 -5.05 -8.69 10.80
CA THR A 55 -6.06 -9.53 10.10
C THR A 55 -7.49 -9.07 10.35
N ASN A 56 -7.76 -8.44 11.49
CA ASN A 56 -9.06 -7.91 11.89
C ASN A 56 -9.12 -6.38 11.82
N GLY A 57 -8.33 -5.77 10.94
CA GLY A 57 -8.19 -4.32 10.87
C GLY A 57 -7.00 -3.79 11.65
N SER A 58 -6.86 -2.48 11.63
CA SER A 58 -5.76 -1.71 12.20
C SER A 58 -6.30 -0.34 12.60
N PRO A 59 -5.63 0.39 13.51
CA PRO A 59 -6.04 1.73 13.90
C PRO A 59 -6.22 2.71 12.73
N TYR A 60 -5.63 2.43 11.56
CA TYR A 60 -5.76 3.23 10.35
C TYR A 60 -6.86 2.73 9.41
N SER A 61 -6.95 1.42 9.18
CA SER A 61 -7.92 0.84 8.25
C SER A 61 -9.36 0.95 8.76
N ASP A 62 -9.55 1.04 10.07
CA ASP A 62 -10.86 1.14 10.71
C ASP A 62 -11.57 2.46 10.37
N PHE A 63 -10.83 3.49 9.92
CA PHE A 63 -11.41 4.71 9.36
C PHE A 63 -12.05 4.50 7.98
N ILE A 64 -11.76 3.38 7.32
CA ILE A 64 -12.26 3.05 5.98
C ILE A 64 -13.35 1.99 6.06
N GLU A 65 -13.04 0.86 6.68
CA GLU A 65 -13.94 -0.28 6.83
C GLU A 65 -13.51 -1.13 8.03
N GLU A 66 -14.47 -1.53 8.84
CA GLU A 66 -14.23 -2.42 9.98
C GLU A 66 -13.69 -3.78 9.53
N GLY A 67 -12.65 -4.28 10.23
CA GLY A 67 -12.06 -5.58 9.92
C GLY A 67 -11.28 -5.61 8.60
N LEU A 68 -10.79 -4.47 8.11
CA LEU A 68 -10.08 -4.38 6.83
C LEU A 68 -8.59 -4.70 6.96
N SER A 69 -8.21 -5.94 6.67
CA SER A 69 -6.80 -6.33 6.48
C SER A 69 -6.27 -5.99 5.09
N THR A 70 -4.94 -5.96 4.93
CA THR A 70 -4.32 -5.80 3.59
C THR A 70 -4.73 -6.92 2.63
N GLY A 71 -4.81 -8.16 3.10
CA GLY A 71 -5.30 -9.29 2.30
C GLY A 71 -6.75 -9.09 1.85
N LYS A 72 -7.64 -8.69 2.77
CA LYS A 72 -9.03 -8.38 2.45
C LYS A 72 -9.13 -7.23 1.43
N ARG A 73 -8.31 -6.19 1.58
CA ARG A 73 -8.27 -5.05 0.65
C ARG A 73 -7.82 -5.46 -0.76
N ILE A 74 -6.83 -6.35 -0.89
CA ILE A 74 -6.40 -6.91 -2.18
C ILE A 74 -7.54 -7.72 -2.80
N SER A 75 -8.18 -8.61 -2.04
CA SER A 75 -9.32 -9.40 -2.53
C SER A 75 -10.50 -8.54 -2.99
N GLN A 76 -10.78 -7.43 -2.29
CA GLN A 76 -11.78 -6.45 -2.71
C GLN A 76 -11.42 -5.78 -4.03
N GLU A 77 -10.14 -5.47 -4.27
CA GLU A 77 -9.69 -4.89 -5.54
C GLU A 77 -9.88 -5.86 -6.69
N VAL A 78 -9.48 -7.12 -6.51
CA VAL A 78 -9.69 -8.18 -7.51
C VAL A 78 -11.18 -8.35 -7.82
N LYS A 79 -12.04 -8.37 -6.79
CA LYS A 79 -13.49 -8.46 -6.97
C LYS A 79 -14.05 -7.27 -7.77
N ARG A 80 -13.66 -6.04 -7.42
CA ARG A 80 -14.10 -4.82 -8.12
C ARG A 80 -13.63 -4.79 -9.56
N ALA A 81 -12.38 -5.17 -9.82
CA ALA A 81 -11.84 -5.24 -11.17
C ALA A 81 -12.58 -6.28 -12.01
N ALA A 82 -12.91 -7.45 -11.45
CA ALA A 82 -13.73 -8.45 -12.13
C ALA A 82 -15.15 -7.94 -12.43
N GLU A 83 -15.80 -7.29 -11.47
CA GLU A 83 -17.14 -6.70 -11.63
C GLU A 83 -17.17 -5.56 -12.68
N GLN A 84 -16.04 -4.90 -12.90
CA GLN A 84 -15.88 -3.81 -13.88
C GLN A 84 -15.28 -4.27 -15.22
N GLU A 85 -15.02 -5.56 -15.41
CA GLU A 85 -14.33 -6.09 -16.59
C GLU A 85 -12.96 -5.42 -16.84
N LYS A 86 -12.21 -5.14 -15.76
CA LYS A 86 -10.91 -4.45 -15.76
C LYS A 86 -9.77 -5.26 -15.12
N LEU A 87 -9.86 -6.59 -15.15
CA LEU A 87 -8.84 -7.45 -14.54
C LEU A 87 -7.46 -7.28 -15.20
N GLU A 88 -7.43 -6.96 -16.49
CA GLU A 88 -6.22 -6.70 -17.28
C GLU A 88 -5.41 -5.48 -16.78
N VAL A 89 -6.02 -4.59 -15.98
CA VAL A 89 -5.33 -3.44 -15.40
C VAL A 89 -4.52 -3.82 -14.16
N ILE A 90 -4.91 -4.90 -13.46
CA ILE A 90 -4.29 -5.29 -12.19
C ILE A 90 -3.55 -6.63 -12.26
N LEU A 91 -3.61 -7.31 -13.39
CA LEU A 91 -2.91 -8.55 -13.68
C LEU A 91 -1.81 -8.29 -14.71
N SER A 92 -0.69 -9.00 -14.56
CA SER A 92 0.48 -8.97 -15.45
C SER A 92 0.76 -10.36 -16.01
#